data_AF-A0A1G7PX14-F1
#
_entry.id   AF-A0A1G7PX14-F1
#
_cell.length_a   1.000
_cell.length_b   1.000
_cell.length_c   1.000
_cell.angle_alpha   90.00
_cell.angle_beta   90.00
_cell.angle_gamma   90.00
#
_symmetry.space_group_name_H-M   'P 1'
#
loop_
_entity.id
_entity.type
_entity.pdbx_description
1 polymer ?
#
loop_
_entity_poly.entity_id
_entity_poly.type
_entity_poly.pdbx_seq_one_letter_code
_entity_poly.pdbx_strand_id
1 'polypeptide(L)'
;MSGNMDAMGGGGSLMTDAEFEPVSDKITFVDNGRPRTAELPLEWPLQLPAGGRIDVLHLRRLRGSEVAKVQELMLAGKEADVLAVFTGECVEVIEALDQDDMVELKARLADFLPRSLRAALDAAQELMLADLKSRTGEA
;
A
#
# COMPACT_ATOMS: atom_id res chain seq x y z
N MET A 1 32.68 -62.92 -36.36
CA MET A 1 33.70 -61.87 -36.12
C MET A 1 32.95 -60.56 -36.00
N SER A 2 33.16 -59.85 -34.88
CA SER A 2 33.02 -58.39 -34.70
C SER A 2 31.62 -57.78 -34.90
N GLY A 3 31.05 -57.01 -33.98
CA GLY A 3 31.46 -56.52 -32.67
C GLY A 3 30.26 -55.80 -32.03
N ASN A 4 30.15 -55.89 -30.70
CA ASN A 4 29.23 -55.08 -29.91
C ASN A 4 29.73 -53.62 -29.94
N MET A 5 28.84 -52.68 -30.25
CA MET A 5 29.05 -51.25 -30.02
C MET A 5 28.42 -50.86 -28.69
N ASP A 6 29.29 -50.56 -27.75
CA ASP A 6 29.04 -49.80 -26.53
C ASP A 6 28.64 -48.33 -26.82
N ALA A 7 27.99 -47.74 -25.81
CA ALA A 7 27.83 -46.31 -25.54
C ALA A 7 26.73 -45.59 -26.37
N MET A 8 25.87 -44.74 -25.80
CA MET A 8 26.15 -43.74 -24.78
C MET A 8 24.97 -43.51 -23.84
N GLY A 9 25.27 -43.51 -22.54
CA GLY A 9 24.48 -42.80 -21.54
C GLY A 9 24.69 -41.30 -21.69
N GLY A 10 23.58 -40.57 -21.80
CA GLY A 10 23.51 -39.13 -21.61
C GLY A 10 22.71 -38.85 -20.34
N GLY A 11 23.36 -39.05 -19.18
CA GLY A 11 22.81 -38.64 -17.90
C GLY A 11 22.74 -37.12 -17.88
N GLY A 12 21.56 -36.56 -18.17
CA GLY A 12 21.24 -35.18 -17.84
C GLY A 12 21.26 -35.04 -16.33
N SER A 13 22.41 -34.61 -15.81
CA SER A 13 22.58 -34.25 -14.41
C SER A 13 21.62 -33.09 -14.12
N LEU A 14 20.48 -33.43 -13.51
CA LEU A 14 19.59 -32.47 -12.87
C LEU A 14 20.47 -31.65 -11.91
N MET A 15 20.61 -30.35 -12.20
CA MET A 15 21.21 -29.43 -11.26
C MET A 15 20.44 -29.57 -9.94
N THR A 16 21.19 -29.92 -8.90
CA THR A 16 20.73 -30.15 -7.54
C THR A 16 19.83 -29.02 -7.08
N ASP A 17 18.61 -29.38 -6.68
CA ASP A 17 17.74 -28.56 -5.83
C ASP A 17 18.57 -28.06 -4.65
N ALA A 18 18.98 -26.79 -4.69
CA ALA A 18 19.46 -26.14 -3.49
C ALA A 18 18.29 -26.17 -2.50
N GLU A 19 18.42 -27.01 -1.48
CA GLU A 19 17.46 -27.16 -0.39
C GLU A 19 17.23 -25.79 0.24
N PHE A 20 16.17 -25.11 -0.21
CA PHE A 20 15.73 -23.85 0.37
C PHE A 20 15.07 -24.20 1.70
N GLU A 21 15.87 -24.25 2.76
CA GLU A 21 15.31 -24.40 4.10
C GLU A 21 14.44 -23.18 4.42
N PRO A 22 13.12 -23.38 4.66
CA PRO A 22 12.25 -22.27 4.97
C PRO A 22 12.65 -21.70 6.33
N VAL A 23 13.21 -20.50 6.33
CA VAL A 23 13.52 -19.77 7.56
C VAL A 23 12.21 -19.50 8.29
N SER A 24 11.96 -20.22 9.39
CA SER A 24 10.72 -20.15 10.17
C SER A 24 10.69 -19.02 11.20
N ASP A 25 11.67 -18.12 11.16
CA ASP A 25 11.70 -16.97 12.07
C ASP A 25 10.68 -15.92 11.64
N LYS A 26 10.09 -15.24 12.63
CA LYS A 26 9.12 -14.17 12.42
C LYS A 26 9.74 -13.08 11.54
N ILE A 27 9.32 -13.02 10.27
CA ILE A 27 9.78 -12.01 9.31
C ILE A 27 9.41 -10.62 9.83
N THR A 28 10.43 -9.78 10.03
CA THR A 28 10.27 -8.39 10.49
C THR A 28 10.98 -7.44 9.53
N PHE A 29 10.57 -6.16 9.55
CA PHE A 29 11.26 -5.13 8.78
C PHE A 29 12.56 -4.74 9.45
N VAL A 30 13.63 -4.63 8.68
CA VAL A 30 14.86 -3.97 9.13
C VAL A 30 14.61 -2.47 9.21
N ASP A 31 15.09 -1.84 10.28
CA ASP A 31 15.04 -0.39 10.42
C ASP A 31 15.91 0.28 9.34
N ASN A 32 15.32 1.17 8.57
CA ASN A 32 15.97 1.91 7.50
C ASN A 32 15.81 3.44 7.65
N GLY A 33 15.46 3.90 8.86
CA GLY A 33 15.26 5.32 9.15
C GLY A 33 14.01 5.93 8.53
N ARG A 34 13.13 5.14 7.89
CA ARG A 34 11.84 5.61 7.39
C ARG A 34 10.71 5.14 8.31
N PRO A 35 9.96 6.07 8.93
CA PRO A 35 8.85 5.68 9.79
C PRO A 35 7.82 4.86 9.00
N ARG A 36 7.39 3.76 9.62
CA ARG A 36 6.33 2.89 9.11
C ARG A 36 4.96 3.20 9.71
N THR A 37 4.93 4.03 10.75
CA THR A 37 3.74 4.53 11.42
C THR A 37 3.89 6.02 11.70
N ALA A 38 2.79 6.74 11.83
CA ALA A 38 2.73 8.10 12.37
C ALA A 38 1.42 8.30 13.11
N GLU A 39 1.43 9.25 14.03
CA GLU A 39 0.23 9.75 14.70
C GLU A 39 -0.20 11.06 14.03
N LEU A 40 -1.52 11.24 13.94
CA LEU A 40 -2.17 12.46 13.50
C LEU A 40 -3.16 12.88 14.59
N PRO A 41 -2.82 13.85 15.44
CA PRO A 41 -3.76 14.44 16.38
C PRO A 41 -4.91 15.11 15.62
N LEU A 42 -6.14 14.87 16.08
CA LEU A 42 -7.35 15.50 15.55
C LEU A 42 -7.57 16.86 16.19
N GLU A 43 -7.87 17.87 15.37
CA GLU A 43 -8.32 19.17 15.86
C GLU A 43 -9.74 19.05 16.46
N TRP A 44 -10.57 18.18 15.88
CA TRP A 44 -11.94 17.91 16.35
C TRP A 44 -12.12 16.45 16.78
N PRO A 45 -11.80 16.12 18.04
CA PRO A 45 -11.89 14.75 18.55
C PRO A 45 -13.29 14.16 18.47
N LEU A 46 -13.36 12.89 18.08
CA LEU A 46 -14.61 12.16 17.87
C LEU A 46 -15.05 11.45 19.15
N GLN A 47 -16.35 11.41 19.39
CA GLN A 47 -16.96 10.64 20.46
C GLN A 47 -17.58 9.37 19.88
N LEU A 48 -17.12 8.20 20.34
CA LEU A 48 -17.68 6.91 19.97
C LEU A 48 -19.01 6.65 20.70
N PRO A 49 -19.96 5.96 20.07
CA PRO A 49 -21.24 5.60 20.69
C PRO A 49 -21.10 4.82 22.00
N ALA A 50 -20.05 4.00 22.13
CA ALA A 50 -19.77 3.20 23.31
C ALA A 50 -19.08 3.97 24.46
N GLY A 51 -18.87 5.29 24.31
CA GLY A 51 -18.27 6.15 25.34
C GLY A 51 -16.76 6.38 25.22
N GLY A 52 -16.10 5.85 24.17
CA GLY A 52 -14.69 6.15 23.88
C GLY A 52 -14.50 7.48 23.14
N ARG A 53 -13.30 8.06 23.21
CA ARG A 53 -12.92 9.25 22.44
C ARG A 53 -11.75 8.93 21.53
N ILE A 54 -11.79 9.43 20.31
CA ILE A 54 -10.68 9.39 19.36
C ILE A 54 -10.17 10.82 19.20
N ASP A 55 -8.95 11.06 19.66
CA ASP A 55 -8.24 12.33 19.55
C ASP A 55 -6.97 12.22 18.68
N VAL A 56 -6.59 11.01 18.29
CA VAL A 56 -5.43 10.72 17.44
C VAL A 56 -5.75 9.59 16.49
N LEU A 57 -5.45 9.77 15.20
CA LEU A 57 -5.43 8.72 14.19
C LEU A 57 -4.02 8.15 14.03
N HIS A 58 -3.91 6.84 13.83
CA HIS A 58 -2.63 6.16 13.64
C HIS A 58 -2.46 5.75 12.19
N LEU A 59 -1.65 6.47 11.43
CA LEU A 59 -1.30 6.10 10.06
C LEU A 59 -0.24 5.00 10.05
N ARG A 60 -0.34 4.07 9.10
CA ARG A 60 0.69 3.04 8.87
C ARG A 60 0.94 2.76 7.41
N ARG A 61 2.15 2.28 7.10
CA ARG A 61 2.46 1.76 5.77
C ARG A 61 1.80 0.40 5.59
N LEU A 62 1.16 0.24 4.42
CA LEU A 62 0.55 -1.02 4.03
C LEU A 62 1.58 -2.15 3.89
N ARG A 63 1.15 -3.37 4.18
CA ARG A 63 1.82 -4.60 3.77
C ARG A 63 1.49 -4.90 2.32
N GLY A 64 2.34 -5.68 1.64
CA GLY A 64 2.12 -6.04 0.24
C GLY A 64 0.74 -6.69 -0.01
N SER A 65 0.26 -7.50 0.93
CA SER A 65 -1.06 -8.13 0.87
C SER A 65 -2.23 -7.15 0.93
N GLU A 66 -2.02 -5.96 1.48
CA GLU A 66 -3.07 -4.94 1.66
C GLU A 66 -3.15 -3.97 0.46
N VAL A 67 -2.09 -3.89 -0.34
CA VAL A 67 -2.02 -2.99 -1.49
C VAL A 67 -3.07 -3.35 -2.56
N ALA A 68 -3.27 -4.65 -2.83
CA ALA A 68 -4.28 -5.10 -3.79
C ALA A 68 -5.70 -4.67 -3.38
N LYS A 69 -6.04 -4.84 -2.09
CA LYS A 69 -7.33 -4.38 -1.54
C LYS A 69 -7.50 -2.86 -1.72
N VAL A 70 -6.47 -2.07 -1.43
CA VAL A 70 -6.54 -0.62 -1.59
C VAL A 70 -6.73 -0.22 -3.06
N GLN A 71 -6.05 -0.89 -3.99
CA GLN A 71 -6.24 -0.64 -5.43
C GLN A 71 -7.69 -0.88 -5.87
N GLU A 72 -8.30 -1.98 -5.43
CA GLU A 72 -9.71 -2.28 -5.72
C GLU A 72 -10.65 -1.18 -5.18
N LEU A 73 -10.42 -0.72 -3.95
CA LEU A 73 -11.22 0.35 -3.33
C LEU A 73 -11.05 1.69 -4.06
N MET A 74 -9.83 2.04 -4.47
CA MET A 74 -9.57 3.24 -5.27
C MET A 74 -10.30 3.20 -6.60
N LEU A 75 -10.28 2.06 -7.30
CA LEU A 75 -11.00 1.88 -8.57
C LEU A 75 -12.52 1.95 -8.39
N ALA A 76 -13.03 1.51 -7.24
CA ALA A 76 -14.43 1.61 -6.88
C ALA A 76 -14.85 3.02 -6.40
N GLY A 77 -13.93 3.98 -6.31
CA GLY A 77 -14.21 5.32 -5.79
C GLY A 77 -14.52 5.37 -4.29
N LYS A 78 -14.10 4.35 -3.53
CA LYS A 78 -14.38 4.21 -2.10
C LYS A 78 -13.29 4.84 -1.25
N GLU A 79 -13.23 6.17 -1.26
CA GLU A 79 -12.15 6.91 -0.60
C GLU A 79 -12.10 6.65 0.92
N ALA A 80 -13.23 6.68 1.62
CA ALA A 80 -13.26 6.45 3.06
C ALA A 80 -12.77 5.04 3.44
N ASP A 81 -13.14 4.02 2.67
CA ASP A 81 -12.61 2.66 2.85
C ASP A 81 -11.09 2.59 2.63
N VAL A 82 -10.54 3.35 1.66
CA VAL A 82 -9.09 3.42 1.45
C VAL A 82 -8.42 3.99 2.70
N LEU A 83 -8.89 5.12 3.20
CA LEU A 83 -8.33 5.79 4.38
C LEU A 83 -8.41 4.89 5.62
N ALA A 84 -9.53 4.21 5.83
CA ALA A 84 -9.74 3.25 6.91
C ALA A 84 -8.67 2.13 6.91
N VAL A 85 -8.23 1.64 5.74
CA VAL A 85 -7.15 0.64 5.67
C VAL A 85 -5.82 1.19 6.19
N PHE A 86 -5.52 2.46 5.90
CA PHE A 86 -4.27 3.10 6.32
C PHE A 86 -4.26 3.53 7.79
N THR A 87 -5.40 3.86 8.37
CA THR A 87 -5.53 4.23 9.79
C THR A 87 -5.79 3.02 10.68
N GLY A 88 -6.36 1.94 10.12
CA GLY A 88 -6.86 0.80 10.89
C GLY A 88 -8.20 1.09 11.58
N GLU A 89 -8.79 2.26 11.35
CA GLU A 89 -10.10 2.64 11.88
C GLU A 89 -11.24 2.08 11.01
N CYS A 90 -12.47 2.18 11.50
CA CYS A 90 -13.65 1.86 10.70
C CYS A 90 -14.04 3.03 9.78
N VAL A 91 -14.84 2.74 8.74
CA VAL A 91 -15.24 3.74 7.73
C VAL A 91 -16.05 4.87 8.37
N GLU A 92 -16.90 4.53 9.34
CA GLU A 92 -17.75 5.50 10.05
C GLU A 92 -16.93 6.53 10.83
N VAL A 93 -15.75 6.15 11.35
CA VAL A 93 -14.83 7.08 12.00
C VAL A 93 -14.24 8.05 10.97
N ILE A 94 -13.85 7.55 9.79
CA ILE A 94 -13.31 8.37 8.72
C ILE A 94 -14.36 9.34 8.17
N GLU A 95 -15.59 8.87 7.95
CA GLU A 95 -16.70 9.70 7.45
C GLU A 95 -17.17 10.75 8.46
N ALA A 96 -16.92 10.53 9.76
CA ALA A 96 -17.24 11.47 10.82
C ALA A 96 -16.18 12.56 11.02
N LEU A 97 -15.00 12.45 10.39
CA LEU A 97 -13.99 13.50 10.44
C LEU A 97 -14.53 14.79 9.84
N ASP A 98 -14.13 15.90 10.44
CA ASP A 98 -14.41 17.20 9.86
C ASP A 98 -13.56 17.42 8.59
N GLN A 99 -13.87 18.48 7.86
CA GLN A 99 -13.21 18.78 6.60
C GLN A 99 -11.71 19.08 6.76
N ASP A 100 -11.31 19.77 7.83
CA ASP A 100 -9.91 20.15 8.06
C ASP A 100 -9.07 18.94 8.49
N ASP A 101 -9.56 18.13 9.44
CA ASP A 101 -8.92 16.86 9.81
C ASP A 101 -8.83 15.90 8.61
N MET A 102 -9.84 15.87 7.73
CA MET A 102 -9.82 15.08 6.50
C MET A 102 -8.74 15.54 5.52
N VAL A 103 -8.57 16.86 5.34
CA VAL A 103 -7.52 17.42 4.47
C VAL A 103 -6.14 17.07 5.01
N GLU A 104 -5.93 17.24 6.32
CA GLU A 104 -4.65 16.93 6.95
C GLU A 104 -4.34 15.41 6.88
N LEU A 105 -5.35 14.56 7.12
CA LEU A 105 -5.21 13.12 6.96
C LEU A 105 -4.75 12.74 5.54
N LYS A 106 -5.36 13.32 4.50
CA LYS A 106 -4.98 13.07 3.10
C LYS A 106 -3.57 13.58 2.79
N ALA A 107 -3.19 14.75 3.31
CA ALA A 107 -1.85 15.30 3.16
C ALA A 107 -0.81 14.36 3.79
N ARG A 108 -1.06 13.91 5.03
CA ARG A 108 -0.16 13.01 5.76
C ARG A 108 -0.08 11.62 5.14
N LEU A 109 -1.20 11.12 4.64
CA LEU A 109 -1.29 9.81 4.00
C LEU A 109 -0.33 9.65 2.83
N ALA A 110 -0.08 10.73 2.09
CA ALA A 110 0.79 10.70 0.93
C ALA A 110 2.16 10.06 1.27
N ASP A 111 2.72 10.35 2.45
CA ASP A 111 4.02 9.82 2.90
C ASP A 111 4.02 8.30 3.10
N PHE A 112 2.85 7.73 3.32
CA PHE A 112 2.62 6.32 3.60
C PHE A 112 2.23 5.52 2.35
N LEU A 113 1.91 6.20 1.24
CA LEU A 113 1.59 5.54 -0.01
C LEU A 113 2.78 4.70 -0.53
N PRO A 114 2.52 3.47 -1.00
CA PRO A 114 3.48 2.72 -1.80
C PRO A 114 3.92 3.51 -3.04
N ARG A 115 5.17 3.32 -3.46
CA ARG A 115 5.75 4.02 -4.62
C ARG A 115 4.89 3.93 -5.89
N SER A 116 4.33 2.75 -6.16
CA SER A 116 3.45 2.53 -7.32
C SER A 116 2.16 3.35 -7.25
N LEU A 117 1.54 3.44 -6.06
CA LEU A 117 0.32 4.22 -5.86
C LEU A 117 0.58 5.72 -5.88
N ARG A 118 1.68 6.17 -5.29
CA ARG A 118 2.08 7.58 -5.36
C ARG A 118 2.33 8.00 -6.81
N ALA A 119 3.09 7.21 -7.57
CA ALA A 119 3.32 7.48 -8.99
C ALA A 119 2.03 7.53 -9.82
N ALA A 120 1.06 6.64 -9.53
CA ALA A 120 -0.24 6.66 -10.20
C ALA A 120 -1.06 7.91 -9.85
N LEU A 121 -1.02 8.35 -8.60
CA LEU A 121 -1.70 9.57 -8.15
C LEU A 121 -1.09 10.82 -8.79
N ASP A 122 0.24 10.92 -8.79
CA ASP A 122 0.97 12.04 -9.40
C ASP A 122 0.63 12.13 -10.91
N ALA A 123 0.65 11.00 -11.63
CA ALA A 123 0.28 10.94 -13.04
C ALA A 123 -1.18 11.35 -13.29
N ALA A 124 -2.12 10.95 -12.42
CA ALA A 124 -3.53 11.33 -12.54
C ALA A 124 -3.73 12.84 -12.33
N GLN A 125 -3.02 13.45 -11.37
CA GLN A 125 -3.04 14.89 -11.12
C GLN A 125 -2.49 15.68 -12.31
N GLU A 126 -1.38 15.24 -12.89
CA GLU A 126 -0.80 15.88 -14.08
C GLU A 126 -1.77 15.88 -15.28
N LEU A 127 -2.44 14.74 -15.53
CA LEU A 127 -3.44 14.62 -16.59
C LEU A 127 -4.64 15.55 -16.36
N MET A 128 -5.14 15.63 -15.13
CA MET A 128 -6.25 16.52 -14.78
C MET A 128 -5.88 18.00 -14.95
N LEU A 129 -4.67 18.39 -14.53
CA LEU A 129 -4.16 19.75 -14.72
C LEU A 129 -3.98 20.10 -16.21
N ALA A 130 -3.50 19.15 -17.02
CA ALA A 130 -3.38 19.33 -18.47
C ALA A 130 -4.75 19.52 -19.14
N ASP A 131 -5.75 18.72 -18.77
CA ASP A 131 -7.13 18.85 -19.26
C ASP A 131 -7.73 20.21 -18.86
N LEU A 132 -7.61 20.62 -17.59
CA LEU A 132 -8.05 21.94 -17.13
C LEU A 132 -7.42 23.09 -17.92
N LYS A 133 -6.09 23.07 -18.10
CA LYS A 133 -5.38 24.08 -18.89
C LYS A 133 -5.86 24.11 -20.34
N SER A 134 -6.11 22.95 -20.94
CA SER A 134 -6.62 22.85 -22.30
C SER A 134 -8.04 23.44 -22.44
N ARG A 135 -8.85 23.37 -21.38
CA ARG A 135 -10.21 23.91 -21.35
C ARG A 135 -10.25 25.42 -21.06
N THR A 136 -9.27 25.95 -20.34
CA THR A 136 -9.19 27.39 -20.02
C THR A 136 -8.52 28.23 -21.11
N GLY A 137 -8.02 27.62 -22.19
CA GLY A 137 -7.62 28.33 -23.41
C GLY A 137 -6.38 29.21 -23.27
N GLU A 138 -5.43 28.88 -22.38
CA GLU A 138 -4.10 29.49 -22.42
C GLU A 138 -3.24 28.73 -23.46
N ALA A 139 -3.25 29.28 -24.67
CA ALA A 139 -2.23 29.06 -25.70
C ALA A 139 -1.12 30.13 -25.58
#